data_AF-A0A485PQ33-F1
#
_entry.id   AF-A0A485PQ33-F1
#
_cell.length_a   1.000
_cell.length_b   1.000
_cell.length_c   1.000
_cell.angle_alpha   90.00
_cell.angle_beta   90.00
_cell.angle_gamma   90.00
#
_symmetry.space_group_name_H-M   'P 1'
#
loop_
_entity.id
_entity.type
_entity.pdbx_description
1 polymer ?
#
loop_
_entity_poly.entity_id
_entity_poly.type
_entity_poly.pdbx_seq_one_letter_code
_entity_poly.pdbx_strand_id
1 'polypeptide(L)'
;MSRPGLGEPRFISVGYVDDTQFVRFDSDAPNPRMEPRAQWMEQEGREYWDEQTLIYKDNAQIFRVSLQNTRGYYNQSESDPPKTHVTHYPISDSDVILRPAGDWTFQKLVAVVVPPGEEQRYTCHVRHEGLQEPVDLRWEPPPLIMDIVAGLVLLWLLCWLEL
;
A
#
# COMPACT_ATOMS: atom_id res chain seq x y z
N MET A 1 -19.63 2.01 4.64
CA MET A 1 -19.36 3.37 4.14
C MET A 1 -20.65 4.01 3.68
N SER A 2 -21.03 5.15 4.26
CA SER A 2 -22.17 5.93 3.77
C SER A 2 -21.82 6.59 2.43
N ARG A 3 -22.81 6.70 1.55
CA ARG A 3 -22.68 7.36 0.25
C ARG A 3 -23.88 8.29 0.06
N PRO A 4 -23.72 9.61 0.27
CA PRO A 4 -24.82 10.55 0.13
C PRO A 4 -25.50 10.42 -1.24
N GLY A 5 -26.82 10.21 -1.25
CA GLY A 5 -27.63 10.15 -2.48
C GLY A 5 -27.55 8.85 -3.31
N LEU A 6 -26.80 7.83 -2.88
CA LEU A 6 -26.56 6.60 -3.65
C LEU A 6 -27.21 5.33 -3.05
N GLY A 7 -28.15 5.49 -2.12
CA GLY A 7 -28.90 4.38 -1.52
C GLY A 7 -28.17 3.72 -0.35
N GLU A 8 -28.13 2.38 -0.34
CA GLU A 8 -27.62 1.59 0.79
C GLU A 8 -26.10 1.78 1.01
N PRO A 9 -25.65 1.83 2.28
CA PRO A 9 -24.24 1.99 2.59
C PRO A 9 -23.46 0.75 2.12
N ARG A 10 -22.29 1.00 1.52
CA ARG A 10 -21.41 -0.08 1.06
C ARG A 10 -20.77 -0.78 2.25
N PHE A 11 -20.81 -2.10 2.28
CA PHE A 11 -20.07 -2.91 3.23
C PHE A 11 -18.95 -3.67 2.52
N ILE A 12 -17.73 -3.56 3.03
CA ILE A 12 -16.56 -4.28 2.53
C ILE A 12 -15.92 -4.96 3.73
N SER A 13 -15.71 -6.27 3.62
CA SER A 13 -14.88 -7.04 4.56
C SER A 13 -13.62 -7.52 3.84
N VAL A 14 -12.48 -7.41 4.50
CA VAL A 14 -11.18 -7.82 3.97
C VAL A 14 -10.42 -8.56 5.06
N GLY A 15 -9.91 -9.74 4.73
CA GLY A 15 -9.05 -10.54 5.60
C GLY A 15 -7.62 -10.55 5.09
N TYR A 16 -6.67 -10.38 6.01
CA TYR A 16 -5.24 -10.47 5.76
C TYR A 16 -4.62 -11.55 6.65
N VAL A 17 -3.68 -12.30 6.10
CA VAL A 17 -2.68 -13.07 6.85
C VAL A 17 -1.34 -12.48 6.45
N ASP A 18 -0.58 -11.99 7.43
CA ASP A 18 0.57 -11.11 7.21
C ASP A 18 0.18 -9.93 6.31
N ASP A 19 0.93 -9.69 5.23
CA ASP A 19 0.65 -8.66 4.24
C ASP A 19 -0.17 -9.16 3.03
N THR A 20 -0.63 -10.42 3.07
CA THR A 20 -1.36 -11.03 1.98
C THR A 20 -2.86 -11.01 2.26
N GLN A 21 -3.59 -10.25 1.44
CA GLN A 21 -5.04 -10.34 1.42
C GLN A 21 -5.47 -11.73 0.95
N PHE A 22 -6.15 -12.48 1.82
CA PHE A 22 -6.58 -13.85 1.50
C PHE A 22 -8.07 -13.94 1.14
N VAL A 23 -8.88 -12.98 1.58
CA VAL A 23 -10.32 -12.95 1.31
C VAL A 23 -10.88 -11.54 1.14
N ARG A 24 -12.01 -11.46 0.42
CA ARG A 24 -12.79 -10.22 0.26
C ARG A 24 -14.28 -10.48 0.15
N PHE A 25 -15.08 -9.64 0.78
CA PHE A 25 -16.51 -9.49 0.49
C PHE A 25 -16.82 -8.03 0.13
N ASP A 26 -17.67 -7.82 -0.87
CA ASP A 26 -18.12 -6.50 -1.30
C ASP A 26 -19.63 -6.52 -1.56
N SER A 27 -20.38 -5.73 -0.78
CA SER A 27 -21.85 -5.70 -0.88
C SER A 27 -22.36 -5.15 -2.21
N ASP A 28 -21.54 -4.36 -2.91
CA ASP A 28 -21.90 -3.74 -4.19
C ASP A 28 -21.56 -4.60 -5.40
N ALA A 29 -20.88 -5.74 -5.20
CA ALA A 29 -20.59 -6.64 -6.30
C ALA A 29 -21.91 -7.11 -6.96
N PRO A 30 -21.97 -7.30 -8.29
CA PRO A 30 -23.17 -7.81 -8.96
C PRO A 30 -23.68 -9.14 -8.38
N ASN A 31 -22.76 -9.96 -7.86
CA ASN A 31 -23.06 -11.16 -7.09
C ASN A 31 -22.26 -11.12 -5.78
N PRO A 32 -22.79 -10.53 -4.69
CA PRO A 32 -22.07 -10.42 -3.44
C PRO A 32 -21.79 -11.80 -2.86
N ARG A 33 -20.52 -12.16 -2.81
CA ARG A 33 -20.01 -13.42 -2.24
C ARG A 33 -18.65 -13.18 -1.60
N MET A 34 -18.28 -14.06 -0.69
CA MET A 34 -16.92 -14.11 -0.19
C MET A 34 -16.02 -14.72 -1.27
N GLU A 35 -14.92 -14.05 -1.58
CA GLU A 35 -14.01 -14.44 -2.65
C GLU A 35 -12.58 -14.69 -2.12
N PRO A 36 -11.91 -15.75 -2.58
CA PRO A 36 -10.49 -15.94 -2.32
C PRO A 36 -9.68 -14.84 -3.02
N ARG A 37 -8.60 -14.41 -2.36
CA ARG A 37 -7.63 -13.42 -2.86
C ARG A 37 -6.20 -13.93 -2.83
N ALA A 38 -5.98 -15.10 -2.24
CA ALA A 38 -4.71 -15.83 -2.25
C ALA A 38 -4.92 -17.25 -2.77
N GLN A 39 -3.91 -17.80 -3.46
CA GLN A 39 -3.99 -19.12 -4.11
C GLN A 39 -4.30 -20.25 -3.12
N TRP A 40 -3.75 -20.20 -1.91
CA TRP A 40 -3.97 -21.20 -0.88
C TRP A 40 -5.42 -21.24 -0.37
N MET A 41 -6.24 -20.22 -0.64
CA MET A 41 -7.67 -20.25 -0.33
C MET A 41 -8.50 -20.96 -1.40
N GLU A 42 -7.98 -21.16 -2.62
CA GLU A 42 -8.73 -21.83 -3.69
C GLU A 42 -8.99 -23.32 -3.38
N GLN A 43 -8.25 -23.91 -2.44
CA GLN A 43 -8.44 -25.29 -1.99
C GLN A 43 -9.71 -25.47 -1.16
N GLU A 44 -10.29 -24.39 -0.61
CA GLU A 44 -11.46 -24.46 0.26
C GLU A 44 -12.72 -24.88 -0.52
N GLY A 45 -13.53 -25.71 0.13
CA GLY A 45 -14.74 -26.27 -0.47
C GLY A 45 -15.87 -25.25 -0.64
N ARG A 46 -16.84 -25.57 -1.51
CA ARG A 46 -18.03 -24.73 -1.73
C ARG A 46 -18.82 -24.43 -0.46
N GLU A 47 -18.95 -25.41 0.43
CA GLU A 47 -19.67 -25.27 1.70
C GLU A 47 -19.07 -24.16 2.58
N TYR A 48 -17.74 -24.13 2.69
CA TYR A 48 -17.04 -23.06 3.41
C TYR A 48 -17.36 -21.68 2.80
N TRP A 49 -17.29 -21.55 1.48
CA TRP A 49 -17.56 -20.27 0.80
C TRP A 49 -19.02 -19.83 0.90
N ASP A 50 -19.96 -20.76 0.85
CA ASP A 50 -21.38 -20.48 0.98
C ASP A 50 -21.71 -20.03 2.41
N GLU A 51 -21.14 -20.70 3.43
CA GLU A 51 -21.26 -20.31 4.83
C GLU A 51 -20.67 -18.92 5.07
N GLN A 52 -19.42 -18.68 4.66
CA GLN A 52 -18.79 -17.37 4.80
C GLN A 52 -19.58 -16.28 4.07
N THR A 53 -20.09 -16.56 2.87
CA THR A 53 -20.91 -15.61 2.12
C THR A 53 -22.17 -15.23 2.89
N LEU A 54 -22.85 -16.19 3.52
CA LEU A 54 -24.04 -15.92 4.31
C LEU A 54 -23.72 -15.06 5.54
N ILE A 55 -22.67 -15.42 6.29
CA ILE A 55 -22.22 -14.67 7.46
C ILE A 55 -21.94 -13.21 7.10
N TYR A 56 -21.23 -12.95 6.00
CA TYR A 56 -20.88 -11.58 5.62
C TYR A 56 -22.06 -10.79 5.01
N LYS A 57 -23.05 -11.47 4.42
CA LYS A 57 -24.33 -10.84 4.06
C LYS A 57 -25.11 -10.39 5.30
N ASP A 58 -25.16 -11.22 6.34
CA ASP A 58 -25.80 -10.88 7.61
C ASP A 58 -25.05 -9.74 8.33
N ASN A 59 -23.72 -9.81 8.38
CA ASN A 59 -22.90 -8.72 8.93
C ASN A 59 -23.14 -7.40 8.18
N ALA A 60 -23.27 -7.42 6.86
CA ALA A 60 -23.58 -6.21 6.09
C ALA A 60 -24.88 -5.55 6.55
N GLN A 61 -25.92 -6.35 6.86
CA GLN A 61 -27.18 -5.84 7.41
C GLN A 61 -27.03 -5.30 8.82
N ILE A 62 -26.28 -5.98 9.68
CA ILE A 62 -26.00 -5.52 11.05
C ILE A 62 -25.29 -4.16 11.01
N PHE A 63 -24.22 -4.04 10.23
CA PHE A 63 -23.45 -2.80 10.13
C PHE A 63 -24.26 -1.66 9.48
N ARG A 64 -25.19 -1.97 8.58
CA ARG A 64 -26.15 -0.98 8.07
C ARG A 64 -26.99 -0.38 9.20
N VAL A 65 -27.58 -1.23 10.05
CA VAL A 65 -28.39 -0.77 11.19
C VAL A 65 -27.53 -0.04 12.22
N SER A 66 -26.34 -0.56 12.53
CA SER A 66 -25.40 0.12 13.43
C SER A 66 -25.05 1.52 12.93
N LEU A 67 -24.80 1.67 11.62
CA LEU A 67 -24.50 2.97 11.01
C LEU A 67 -25.67 3.96 11.16
N GLN A 68 -26.91 3.51 10.93
CA GLN A 68 -28.12 4.32 11.12
C GLN A 68 -28.28 4.75 12.58
N ASN A 69 -28.07 3.82 13.52
CA ASN A 69 -28.14 4.11 14.95
C ASN A 69 -27.07 5.12 15.37
N THR A 70 -25.80 4.89 14.99
CA THR A 70 -24.69 5.82 15.28
C THR A 70 -24.99 7.21 14.74
N ARG A 71 -25.50 7.32 13.51
CA ARG A 71 -25.91 8.60 12.93
C ARG A 71 -26.96 9.31 13.79
N GLY A 72 -27.98 8.57 14.26
CA GLY A 72 -29.00 9.09 15.16
C GLY A 72 -28.44 9.55 16.50
N TYR A 73 -27.59 8.74 17.15
CA TYR A 73 -26.98 9.08 18.44
C TYR A 73 -26.14 10.37 18.41
N TYR A 74 -25.42 10.60 17.32
CA TYR A 74 -24.57 11.78 17.15
C TYR A 74 -25.24 12.92 16.39
N ASN A 75 -26.54 12.82 16.08
CA ASN A 75 -27.29 13.80 15.27
C ASN A 75 -26.56 14.19 13.96
N GLN A 76 -25.94 13.21 13.29
CA GLN A 76 -25.14 13.44 12.09
C GLN A 76 -26.02 13.49 10.83
N SER A 77 -25.70 14.39 9.89
CA SER A 77 -26.51 14.59 8.68
C SER A 77 -26.34 13.45 7.64
N GLU A 78 -27.41 13.17 6.89
CA GLU A 78 -27.43 12.85 5.44
C GLU A 78 -26.11 12.81 4.67
N SER A 79 -25.54 13.99 4.57
CA SER A 79 -24.46 14.32 3.68
C SER A 79 -23.09 14.08 4.31
N ASP A 80 -23.01 13.99 5.64
CA ASP A 80 -21.75 13.87 6.35
C ASP A 80 -21.41 12.40 6.58
N PRO A 81 -20.32 11.87 6.01
CA PRO A 81 -19.84 10.55 6.36
C PRO A 81 -19.41 10.55 7.84
N PRO A 82 -19.81 9.54 8.63
CA PRO A 82 -19.38 9.46 10.02
C PRO A 82 -17.85 9.41 10.05
N LYS A 83 -17.24 10.36 10.77
CA LYS A 83 -15.81 10.38 11.04
C LYS A 83 -15.48 9.18 11.92
N THR A 84 -15.11 8.08 11.30
CA THR A 84 -14.57 6.90 11.98
C THR A 84 -13.07 6.96 11.84
N HIS A 85 -12.37 7.09 12.98
CA HIS A 85 -10.92 7.02 13.00
C HIS A 85 -10.52 5.55 12.85
N VAL A 86 -9.85 5.23 11.75
CA VAL A 86 -9.14 3.96 11.60
C VAL A 86 -7.82 4.11 12.34
N THR A 87 -7.72 3.54 13.53
CA THR A 87 -6.45 3.50 14.26
C THR A 87 -5.63 2.33 13.74
N HIS A 88 -4.82 2.58 12.71
CA HIS A 88 -3.68 1.70 12.44
C HIS A 88 -2.64 1.99 13.52
N TYR A 89 -2.22 0.98 14.29
CA TYR A 89 -1.09 1.10 15.21
C TYR A 89 0.17 0.54 14.53
N PRO A 90 0.88 1.31 13.69
CA PRO A 90 2.22 0.92 13.30
C PRO A 90 3.15 1.15 14.50
N ILE A 91 3.65 0.07 15.09
CA ILE A 91 4.72 0.15 16.08
C ILE A 91 6.03 0.39 15.30
N SER A 92 6.44 1.65 15.15
CA SER A 92 7.83 1.99 14.81
C SER A 92 8.15 3.45 15.16
N ASP A 93 9.24 3.68 15.91
CA ASP A 93 9.73 5.00 16.38
C ASP A 93 10.34 5.89 15.28
N SER A 94 10.13 5.58 14.01
CA SER A 94 10.65 6.33 12.87
C SER A 94 9.55 6.58 11.86
N ASP A 95 9.57 7.75 11.20
CA ASP A 95 8.62 8.16 10.15
C ASP A 95 8.79 7.24 8.93
N VAL A 96 8.21 6.04 9.02
CA VAL A 96 8.29 4.99 8.03
C VAL A 96 6.97 5.01 7.26
N ILE A 97 6.98 5.69 6.11
CA ILE A 97 5.85 5.67 5.18
C ILE A 97 5.96 4.39 4.35
N LEU A 98 5.18 3.36 4.73
CA LEU A 98 4.97 2.17 3.89
C LEU A 98 3.85 2.46 2.88
N ARG A 99 4.17 2.36 1.59
CA ARG A 99 3.21 2.54 0.50
C ARG A 99 2.99 1.20 -0.21
N PRO A 100 1.76 0.67 -0.27
CA PRO A 100 1.47 -0.50 -1.10
C PRO A 100 1.56 -0.11 -2.59
N ALA A 101 2.25 -0.91 -3.38
CA ALA A 101 2.47 -0.65 -4.82
C ALA A 101 1.39 -1.27 -5.74
N GLY A 102 0.46 -2.04 -5.18
CA GLY A 102 -0.68 -2.63 -5.90
C GLY A 102 -0.39 -3.95 -6.62
N ASP A 103 0.87 -4.37 -6.66
CA ASP A 103 1.39 -5.64 -7.19
C ASP A 103 1.81 -6.61 -6.06
N TRP A 104 1.22 -6.45 -4.87
CA TRP A 104 1.58 -7.17 -3.64
C TRP A 104 2.97 -6.82 -3.08
N THR A 105 3.60 -5.74 -3.55
CA THR A 105 4.84 -5.22 -2.97
C THR A 105 4.63 -3.95 -2.15
N PHE A 106 5.56 -3.69 -1.23
CA PHE A 106 5.59 -2.47 -0.40
C PHE A 106 6.82 -1.64 -0.73
N GLN A 107 6.65 -0.33 -0.77
CA GLN A 107 7.75 0.62 -0.90
C GLN A 107 7.96 1.34 0.44
N LYS A 108 9.21 1.38 0.88
CA LYS A 108 9.66 2.11 2.07
C LYS A 108 10.72 3.12 1.66
N LEU A 109 10.48 4.40 1.94
CA LEU A 109 11.46 5.47 1.73
C LEU A 109 11.99 5.94 3.09
N VAL A 110 13.32 6.05 3.20
CA VAL A 110 14.00 6.67 4.34
C VAL A 110 14.97 7.70 3.79
N ALA A 111 14.86 8.94 4.26
CA ALA A 111 15.75 10.03 3.87
C ALA A 111 16.41 10.61 5.12
N VAL A 112 17.70 10.91 5.03
CA VAL A 112 18.46 11.60 6.07
C VAL A 112 19.10 12.83 5.47
N VAL A 113 19.10 13.94 6.21
CA VAL A 113 19.82 15.14 5.81
C VAL A 113 21.29 14.91 6.11
N VAL A 114 22.12 14.89 5.07
CA VAL A 114 23.57 14.70 5.18
C VAL A 114 24.28 16.02 4.88
N PRO A 115 25.24 16.46 5.71
CA PRO A 115 26.05 17.63 5.41
C PRO A 115 26.86 17.45 4.12
N PRO A 116 27.05 18.52 3.34
CA PRO A 116 27.84 18.45 2.11
C PRO A 116 29.29 18.06 2.40
N GLY A 117 29.81 17.09 1.66
CA GLY A 117 31.16 16.53 1.85
C GLY A 117 31.23 15.35 2.83
N GLU A 118 30.14 15.02 3.52
CA GLU A 118 30.06 13.86 4.41
C GLU A 118 29.28 12.67 3.81
N GLU A 119 28.74 12.80 2.60
CA GLU A 119 27.84 11.81 1.96
C GLU A 119 28.45 10.41 1.90
N GLN A 120 29.76 10.33 1.63
CA GLN A 120 30.48 9.04 1.55
C GLN A 120 30.64 8.32 2.90
N ARG A 121 30.39 9.01 4.02
CA ARG A 121 30.45 8.42 5.37
C ARG A 121 29.15 7.72 5.76
N TYR A 122 28.07 7.96 5.03
CA TYR A 122 26.78 7.35 5.30
C TYR A 122 26.59 6.12 4.40
N THR A 123 26.09 5.06 5.02
CA THR A 123 25.73 3.81 4.36
C THR A 123 24.28 3.50 4.70
N CYS A 124 23.48 3.20 3.69
CA CYS A 124 22.12 2.72 3.87
C CYS A 124 22.16 1.20 4.01
N HIS A 125 21.81 0.71 5.20
CA HIS A 125 21.75 -0.72 5.50
C HIS A 125 20.32 -1.22 5.32
N VAL A 126 20.10 -2.09 4.33
CA VAL A 126 18.78 -2.65 4.00
C VAL A 126 18.70 -4.09 4.47
N ARG A 127 17.79 -4.37 5.41
CA ARG A 127 17.45 -5.72 5.86
C ARG A 127 16.01 -6.04 5.44
N HIS A 128 15.83 -7.18 4.81
CA HIS A 128 14.53 -7.69 4.37
C HIS A 128 14.56 -9.21 4.43
N GLU A 129 13.43 -9.85 4.75
CA GLU A 129 13.37 -11.32 4.90
C GLU A 129 13.73 -12.07 3.61
N GLY A 130 13.40 -11.50 2.46
CA GLY A 130 13.78 -12.05 1.15
C GLY A 130 15.27 -11.89 0.79
N LEU A 131 16.07 -11.19 1.60
CA LEU A 131 17.51 -11.05 1.40
C LEU A 131 18.26 -12.01 2.31
N GLN A 132 19.10 -12.89 1.74
CA GLN A 132 19.91 -13.81 2.53
C GLN A 132 20.95 -13.08 3.38
N GLU A 133 21.47 -11.95 2.88
CA GLU A 133 22.39 -11.06 3.59
C GLU A 133 21.93 -9.60 3.44
N PRO A 134 22.20 -8.72 4.43
CA PRO A 134 21.89 -7.30 4.33
C PRO A 134 22.60 -6.65 3.14
N VAL A 135 21.92 -5.72 2.48
CA VAL A 135 22.49 -4.94 1.38
C VAL A 135 22.90 -3.56 1.88
N ASP A 136 24.15 -3.19 1.62
CA ASP A 136 24.73 -1.92 2.01
C ASP A 136 24.91 -1.02 0.78
N LEU A 137 24.18 0.10 0.75
CA LEU A 137 24.20 1.06 -0.35
C LEU A 137 24.94 2.33 0.08
N ARG A 138 25.84 2.82 -0.78
CA ARG A 138 26.56 4.09 -0.59
C ARG A 138 26.05 5.14 -1.58
N TRP A 139 26.24 6.40 -1.25
CA TRP A 139 25.89 7.51 -2.15
C TRP A 139 26.83 7.56 -3.35
N GLU A 140 26.27 7.53 -4.56
CA GLU A 140 26.99 7.79 -5.81
C GLU A 140 26.70 9.22 -6.27
N PRO A 141 27.72 10.05 -6.50
CA PRO A 141 27.50 11.39 -7.00
C PRO A 141 26.93 11.32 -8.44
N PRO A 142 25.97 12.19 -8.80
CA PRO A 142 25.55 12.32 -10.19
C PRO A 142 26.76 12.69 -11.06
N PRO A 143 26.82 12.21 -12.33
CA PRO A 143 27.93 12.51 -13.22
C PRO A 143 28.10 14.03 -13.34
N LEU A 144 29.32 14.50 -13.10
CA LEU A 144 29.59 15.94 -13.16
C LEU A 144 29.46 16.39 -14.61
N ILE A 145 28.88 17.56 -14.81
CA ILE A 145 28.77 18.23 -16.14
C ILE A 145 30.16 18.30 -16.81
N MET A 146 31.23 18.37 -16.03
CA MET A 146 32.62 18.34 -16.52
C MET A 146 33.01 17.03 -17.21
N ASP A 147 32.53 15.88 -16.74
CA ASP A 147 32.80 14.57 -17.36
C ASP A 147 32.10 14.46 -18.71
N ILE A 148 30.89 15.03 -18.82
CA ILE A 148 30.14 15.11 -20.07
C ILE A 148 30.84 16.04 -21.07
N VAL A 149 31.28 17.23 -20.63
CA VAL A 149 32.00 18.18 -21.49
C VAL A 149 33.35 17.63 -21.93
N ALA A 150 34.12 17.01 -21.03
CA ALA A 150 35.38 16.35 -21.37
C ALA A 150 35.16 15.22 -22.38
N GLY A 151 34.10 14.41 -22.21
CA GLY A 151 33.69 13.40 -23.16
C GLY A 151 33.36 13.98 -24.54
N LEU A 152 32.60 15.08 -24.60
CA LEU A 152 32.28 15.76 -25.85
C LEU A 152 33.51 16.38 -26.54
N VAL A 153 34.45 16.95 -25.76
CA VAL A 153 35.70 17.51 -26.29
C VAL A 153 36.63 16.40 -26.80
N LEU A 154 36.75 15.29 -26.08
CA LEU A 154 37.49 14.11 -26.52
C LEU A 154 36.87 13.51 -27.79
N LEU A 155 35.54 13.38 -27.85
CA LEU A 155 34.85 12.90 -29.03
C LEU A 155 35.06 13.84 -30.23
N TRP A 156 35.00 15.16 -30.01
CA TRP A 156 35.28 16.15 -31.03
C TRP A 156 36.74 16.08 -31.54
N LEU A 157 37.72 15.93 -30.63
CA LEU A 157 39.13 15.76 -30.97
C LEU A 157 39.40 14.46 -31.71
N LEU A 158 38.75 13.36 -31.33
CA LEU A 158 38.83 12.08 -32.03
C LEU A 158 38.26 12.20 -33.45
N CYS A 159 37.07 12.81 -33.60
CA CYS A 159 36.51 13.09 -34.92
C CYS A 159 37.40 14.03 -35.76
N TRP A 160 38.07 15.01 -35.15
CA TRP A 160 39.00 15.91 -35.85
C TRP A 160 40.27 15.20 -36.33
N LEU A 161 40.76 14.20 -35.59
CA LEU A 161 41.95 13.43 -35.98
C LEU A 161 41.69 12.43 -37.12
N GLU A 162 40.44 12.05 -37.35
CA GLU A 162 40.03 11.12 -38.41
C GLU A 162 39.58 11.82 -39.71
N LEU A 163 39.64 13.16 -39.78
CA LEU A 163 39.33 13.98 -40.96
C LEU A 163 40.57 14.53 -41.67
#